data_AF-A0A8T3MXI6-F1
#
_entry.id   AF-A0A8T3MXI6-F1
#
_cell.length_a   1.000
_cell.length_b   1.000
_cell.length_c   1.000
_cell.angle_alpha   90.00
_cell.angle_beta   90.00
_cell.angle_gamma   90.00
#
_symmetry.space_group_name_H-M   'P 1'
#
loop_
_entity.id
_entity.type
_entity.pdbx_description
1 polymer ?
#
loop_
_entity_poly.entity_id
_entity_poly.type
_entity_poly.pdbx_seq_one_letter_code
_entity_poly.pdbx_strand_id
1 'polypeptide(L)'
;MTLTDRETFVVDAALEVPIVDSPPDAQPVGWRHRHLLDVDVLSWPDIELVMRTTDAMREVLARPIAKVPALRGRNVTILFYE
;
A
#
# COMPACT_ATOMS: atom_id res chain seq x y z
N MET A 1 -26.50 -25.74 5.35
CA MET A 1 -25.06 -25.88 5.03
C MET A 1 -24.91 -25.78 3.52
N THR A 2 -25.18 -24.61 2.96
CA THR A 2 -25.19 -24.39 1.52
C THR A 2 -23.93 -23.64 1.13
N LEU A 3 -23.14 -24.36 0.37
CA LEU A 3 -21.92 -23.97 -0.31
C LEU A 3 -22.29 -23.05 -1.48
N THR A 4 -22.73 -21.81 -1.21
CA THR A 4 -23.13 -20.86 -2.26
C THR A 4 -22.93 -19.43 -1.77
N ASP A 5 -21.67 -19.07 -1.56
CA ASP A 5 -21.23 -17.68 -1.75
C ASP A 5 -19.74 -17.66 -2.04
N ARG A 6 -19.39 -18.26 -3.19
CA ARG A 6 -18.14 -17.96 -3.86
C ARG A 6 -18.48 -16.89 -4.89
N GLU A 7 -18.78 -15.69 -4.40
CA GLU A 7 -18.66 -14.51 -5.25
C GLU A 7 -17.25 -14.57 -5.84
N THR A 8 -17.24 -14.67 -7.15
CA THR A 8 -16.02 -14.63 -7.93
C THR A 8 -15.42 -13.27 -7.63
N PHE A 9 -14.44 -13.25 -6.72
CA PHE A 9 -13.55 -12.13 -6.55
C PHE A 9 -12.85 -11.99 -7.89
N VAL A 10 -13.46 -11.22 -8.78
CA VAL A 10 -12.81 -10.70 -9.96
C VAL A 10 -11.62 -9.98 -9.37
N VAL A 11 -10.44 -10.55 -9.62
CA VAL A 11 -9.15 -9.96 -9.32
C VAL A 11 -9.05 -8.77 -10.26
N ASP A 12 -9.77 -7.71 -9.91
CA ASP A 12 -10.00 -6.56 -10.76
C ASP A 12 -8.66 -5.86 -10.90
N ALA A 13 -8.13 -5.91 -12.11
CA ALA A 13 -6.96 -5.21 -12.63
C ALA A 13 -5.79 -4.99 -11.64
N ALA A 14 -4.81 -5.89 -11.68
CA ALA A 14 -3.38 -5.59 -11.52
C ALA A 14 -3.07 -4.33 -10.69
N LEU A 15 -3.28 -4.38 -9.38
CA LEU A 15 -2.67 -3.39 -8.49
C LEU A 15 -1.17 -3.69 -8.45
N GLU A 16 -0.49 -3.13 -9.43
CA GLU A 16 0.95 -3.20 -9.56
C GLU A 16 1.58 -2.57 -8.33
N VAL A 17 2.50 -3.29 -7.70
CA VAL A 17 3.17 -2.81 -6.50
C VAL A 17 3.97 -1.58 -6.89
N PRO A 18 3.79 -0.45 -6.21
CA PRO A 18 4.54 0.76 -6.52
C PRO A 18 6.05 0.49 -6.42
N ILE A 19 6.81 0.92 -7.42
CA ILE A 19 8.26 0.80 -7.42
C ILE A 19 8.80 1.71 -6.31
N VAL A 20 9.33 1.11 -5.25
CA VAL A 20 9.84 1.84 -4.07
C VAL A 20 11.04 2.75 -4.41
N ASP A 21 11.73 2.47 -5.52
CA ASP A 21 12.89 3.23 -5.98
C ASP A 21 12.53 4.38 -6.94
N SER A 22 11.25 4.50 -7.34
CA SER A 22 10.72 5.61 -8.13
C SER A 22 9.97 6.61 -7.24
N PRO A 23 10.03 7.93 -7.54
CA PRO A 23 9.18 8.91 -6.89
C PRO A 23 7.68 8.57 -7.06
N PRO A 24 6.83 8.76 -6.03
CA PRO A 24 5.41 8.42 -6.10
C PRO A 24 4.63 9.20 -7.17
N ASP A 25 5.08 10.39 -7.52
CA ASP A 25 4.53 11.24 -8.59
C ASP A 25 4.98 10.82 -10.00
N ALA A 26 6.01 9.98 -10.11
CA ALA A 26 6.54 9.49 -11.38
C ALA A 26 5.87 8.17 -11.83
N GLN A 27 4.95 7.62 -11.04
CA GLN A 27 4.24 6.38 -11.35
C GLN A 27 2.78 6.44 -10.89
N PRO A 28 1.85 5.74 -11.57
CA PRO A 28 0.49 5.61 -11.05
C PRO A 28 0.51 4.78 -9.76
N VAL A 29 -0.04 5.32 -8.68
CA VAL A 29 -0.27 4.58 -7.43
C VAL A 29 -1.76 4.31 -7.32
N GLY A 30 -2.16 3.04 -7.16
CA GLY A 30 -3.56 2.64 -7.03
C GLY A 30 -4.24 3.10 -5.73
N TRP A 31 -3.50 3.81 -4.85
CA TRP A 31 -4.01 4.32 -3.59
C TRP A 31 -4.78 5.63 -3.78
N ARG A 32 -6.09 5.60 -3.51
CA ARG A 32 -7.01 6.73 -3.72
C ARG A 32 -7.31 7.55 -2.47
N HIS A 33 -6.91 7.09 -1.29
CA HIS A 33 -7.30 7.71 -0.01
C HIS A 33 -6.33 8.83 0.39
N ARG A 34 -6.84 10.05 0.59
CA ARG A 34 -6.03 11.17 1.12
C ARG A 34 -5.82 11.07 2.63
N HIS A 35 -6.86 10.67 3.36
CA HIS A 35 -6.87 10.51 4.81
C HIS A 35 -7.36 9.10 5.13
N LEU A 36 -6.69 8.43 6.08
CA LEU A 36 -7.11 7.13 6.60
C LEU A 36 -7.42 7.30 8.08
N LEU A 37 -8.70 7.39 8.40
CA LEU A 37 -9.20 7.61 9.77
C LEU A 37 -9.89 6.37 10.35
N ASP A 38 -10.41 5.50 9.49
CA ASP A 38 -11.05 4.23 9.82
C ASP A 38 -10.72 3.19 8.72
N VAL A 39 -10.97 1.91 8.99
CA VAL A 39 -10.72 0.78 8.08
C VAL A 39 -11.95 0.39 7.25
N ASP A 40 -13.15 0.84 7.63
CA ASP A 40 -14.39 0.55 6.90
C ASP A 40 -14.44 1.14 5.48
N VAL A 41 -13.68 2.21 5.24
CA VAL A 41 -13.49 2.83 3.91
C VAL A 41 -12.58 2.03 2.98
N LEU A 42 -11.88 1.01 3.50
CA LEU A 42 -10.93 0.22 2.72
C LEU A 42 -11.66 -0.89 1.97
N SER A 43 -11.48 -0.89 0.66
CA SER A 43 -11.89 -2.04 -0.17
C SER A 43 -10.83 -3.14 -0.12
N TRP A 44 -11.20 -4.36 -0.49
CA TRP A 44 -10.25 -5.47 -0.57
C TRP A 44 -9.01 -5.19 -1.44
N PRO A 45 -9.14 -4.57 -2.64
CA PRO A 45 -7.97 -4.15 -3.41
C PRO A 45 -7.06 -3.14 -2.68
N ASP A 46 -7.62 -2.22 -1.91
CA ASP A 46 -6.82 -1.27 -1.11
C ASP A 46 -5.97 -2.01 -0.06
N ILE A 47 -6.56 -3.01 0.60
CA ILE A 47 -5.88 -3.85 1.58
C ILE A 47 -4.78 -4.67 0.89
N GLU A 48 -5.07 -5.31 -0.24
CA GLU A 48 -4.10 -6.10 -0.99
C GLU A 48 -2.89 -5.24 -1.41
N LEU A 49 -3.11 -4.01 -1.87
CA LEU A 49 -2.05 -3.07 -2.22
C LEU A 49 -1.12 -2.78 -1.04
N VAL A 50 -1.67 -2.54 0.16
CA VAL A 50 -0.87 -2.31 1.38
C VAL A 50 -0.06 -3.55 1.74
N MET A 51 -0.66 -4.74 1.68
CA MET A 51 0.02 -5.99 2.00
C MET A 51 1.17 -6.26 1.04
N ARG A 52 0.95 -6.13 -0.27
CA ARG A 52 2.01 -6.30 -1.28
C ARG A 52 3.12 -5.24 -1.15
N THR A 53 2.75 -3.99 -0.84
CA THR A 53 3.74 -2.93 -0.57
C THR A 53 4.59 -3.26 0.66
N THR A 54 4.01 -3.93 1.66
CA THR A 54 4.73 -4.37 2.86
C THR A 54 5.79 -5.43 2.53
N ASP A 55 5.51 -6.35 1.62
CA ASP A 55 6.51 -7.33 1.15
C ASP A 55 7.70 -6.64 0.48
N ALA A 56 7.45 -5.65 -0.40
CA ALA A 56 8.53 -4.87 -1.01
C ALA A 56 9.32 -4.04 0.02
N MET A 57 8.64 -3.46 1.02
CA MET A 57 9.29 -2.72 2.11
C MET A 57 10.14 -3.64 3.00
N ARG A 58 9.74 -4.90 3.19
CA ARG A 58 10.56 -5.88 3.91
C ARG A 58 11.89 -6.10 3.22
N GLU A 59 11.91 -6.19 1.89
CA GLU A 59 13.16 -6.28 1.12
C GLU A 59 14.02 -5.02 1.26
N VAL A 60 13.39 -3.84 1.26
CA VAL A 60 14.09 -2.55 1.51
C VAL A 60 14.79 -2.55 2.86
N LEU A 61 14.13 -3.06 3.92
CA LEU A 61 14.70 -3.10 5.27
C LEU A 61 15.93 -4.03 5.37
N ALA A 62 16.07 -5.00 4.48
CA ALA A 62 17.24 -5.89 4.42
C ALA A 62 18.45 -5.27 3.68
N ARG A 63 18.27 -4.13 2.98
CA ARG A 63 19.35 -3.46 2.24
C ARG A 63 20.35 -2.81 3.21
N PRO A 64 21.63 -2.66 2.83
CA PRO A 64 22.62 -1.95 3.65
C PRO A 64 22.22 -0.51 4.01
N ILE A 65 21.42 0.12 3.14
CA ILE A 65 20.80 1.41 3.38
C ILE A 65 19.29 1.23 3.29
N ALA A 66 18.62 1.20 4.44
CA ALA A 66 17.17 1.11 4.54
C ALA A 66 16.48 2.46 4.25
N LYS A 67 16.75 3.04 3.08
CA LYS A 67 16.13 4.28 2.61
C LYS A 67 15.70 4.11 1.16
N VAL A 68 14.48 4.53 0.87
CA VAL A 68 13.91 4.52 -0.48
C VAL A 68 13.99 5.92 -1.11
N PRO A 69 14.37 6.03 -2.38
CA PRO A 69 14.27 7.27 -3.14
C PRO A 69 12.85 7.88 -3.11
N ALA A 70 11.81 7.06 -3.10
CA ALA A 70 10.41 7.49 -3.08
C ALA A 70 10.04 8.42 -1.91
N LEU A 71 10.75 8.33 -0.77
CA LEU A 71 10.49 9.14 0.43
C LEU A 71 11.50 10.29 0.62
N ARG A 72 12.42 10.49 -0.34
CA ARG A 72 13.43 11.55 -0.24
C ARG A 72 12.75 12.92 -0.28
N GLY A 73 13.13 13.79 0.67
CA GLY A 73 12.55 15.13 0.78
C GLY A 73 11.15 15.15 1.41
N ARG A 74 10.62 13.99 1.85
CA ARG A 74 9.37 13.90 2.57
C ARG A 74 9.61 13.82 4.08
N ASN A 75 8.86 14.62 4.83
CA ASN A 75 8.85 14.57 6.30
C ASN A 75 7.51 13.98 6.78
N VAL A 76 7.57 13.17 7.83
CA VAL A 76 6.40 12.63 8.53
C VAL A 76 6.44 13.16 9.96
N THR A 77 5.39 13.88 10.37
CA THR A 77 5.22 14.35 11.74
C THR A 77 4.30 13.40 12.46
N ILE A 78 4.77 12.85 13.58
CA ILE A 78 4.01 11.96 14.43
C ILE A 78 3.57 12.76 15.66
N LEU A 79 2.26 12.83 15.92
CA LEU A 79 1.67 13.63 16.99
C LEU A 79 0.82 12.73 17.90
N PHE A 80 1.28 12.54 19.13
CA PHE A 80 0.60 11.76 20.17
C PHE A 80 0.28 12.68 21.36
N TYR A 81 -0.94 12.57 21.90
CA TYR A 81 -1.41 13.31 23.10
C TYR A 81 -1.65 12.39 24.31
N GLU A 82 -1.43 11.10 24.13
CA GLU A 82 -1.57 10.03 25.12
C GLU A 82 -0.26 9.24 25.26
#